data_AF-A0A1F6WZD2-F1
#
_entry.id   AF-A0A1F6WZD2-F1
#
_cell.length_a   1.000
_cell.length_b   1.000
_cell.length_c   1.000
_cell.angle_alpha   90.00
_cell.angle_beta   90.00
_cell.angle_gamma   90.00
#
_symmetry.space_group_name_H-M   'P 1'
#
loop_
_entity.id
_entity.type
_entity.pdbx_description
1 polymer ?
#
loop_
_entity_poly.entity_id
_entity_poly.type
_entity_poly.pdbx_seq_one_letter_code
_entity_poly.pdbx_strand_id
1 'polypeptide(L)'
;MFLAILLSLVFATKAFASLTLGSTNIISTGALTITGAGNSTWDLGSGNILSLQTTNNGAITTGTGLFTTGGSLFVTGASTITTSETVPIVIGGASTTSTLTLRSTSGVGTTNADIIFQTGNNGATEAMRILNSGFVGIGTAAPGAALDVAGNIRIGTTGNTTVYKVATGDLYFGTNPVGDYDLRLVAGGATRILLDGNTGNVGIGTTTPNANAILDVTSTTKAFMPPRMTTTQRDAIASPTAGMVIYNSSTNKLNVYTTTWEAVTSS
;
A
#
# COMPACT_ATOMS: atom_id res chain seq x y z
N MET A 1 -43.12 40.87 -62.64
CA MET A 1 -42.07 40.21 -63.43
C MET A 1 -40.74 40.84 -63.04
N PHE A 2 -40.01 40.26 -62.08
CA PHE A 2 -38.56 40.47 -61.92
C PHE A 2 -37.97 39.18 -61.35
N LEU A 3 -36.99 38.69 -62.08
CA LEU A 3 -36.49 37.32 -62.13
C LEU A 3 -35.40 37.12 -61.07
N ALA A 4 -35.61 36.21 -60.11
CA ALA A 4 -34.54 35.75 -59.24
C ALA A 4 -33.64 34.81 -60.04
N ILE A 5 -32.45 35.28 -60.42
CA ILE A 5 -31.42 34.46 -61.07
C ILE A 5 -30.85 33.52 -60.00
N LEU A 6 -31.36 32.31 -59.95
CA LEU A 6 -30.70 31.20 -59.26
C LEU A 6 -29.54 30.74 -60.16
N LEU A 7 -28.34 31.26 -59.90
CA LEU A 7 -27.14 30.87 -60.63
C LEU A 7 -26.70 29.47 -60.17
N SER A 8 -27.27 28.42 -60.76
CA SER A 8 -26.75 27.06 -60.62
C SER A 8 -25.54 26.91 -61.53
N LEU A 9 -24.33 27.03 -60.98
CA LEU A 9 -23.10 26.66 -61.68
C LEU A 9 -23.11 25.14 -61.92
N VAL A 10 -23.48 24.71 -63.13
CA VAL A 10 -23.28 23.34 -63.59
C VAL A 10 -21.82 23.24 -64.05
N PHE A 11 -20.94 22.71 -63.21
CA PHE A 11 -19.57 22.41 -63.61
C PHE A 11 -19.56 21.18 -64.52
N ALA A 12 -19.29 21.39 -65.80
CA ALA A 12 -18.91 20.32 -66.72
C ALA A 12 -17.61 19.66 -66.23
N THR A 13 -17.49 18.36 -66.46
CA THR A 13 -16.45 17.40 -66.03
C THR A 13 -15.01 17.71 -66.49
N LYS A 14 -14.48 18.88 -66.11
CA LYS A 14 -13.05 19.16 -66.15
C LYS A 14 -12.46 18.93 -64.76
N ALA A 15 -11.46 18.05 -64.67
CA ALA A 15 -10.70 17.84 -63.45
C ALA A 15 -9.93 19.13 -63.10
N PHE A 16 -10.27 19.75 -61.98
CA PHE A 16 -9.50 20.87 -61.43
C PHE A 16 -8.41 20.32 -60.53
N ALA A 17 -7.16 20.75 -60.73
CA ALA A 17 -6.01 20.30 -59.93
C ALA A 17 -6.05 20.83 -58.49
N SER A 18 -6.68 21.99 -58.27
CA SER A 18 -6.91 22.55 -56.94
C SER A 18 -8.07 23.54 -56.96
N LEU A 19 -8.75 23.70 -55.82
CA LEU A 19 -9.81 24.67 -55.60
C LEU A 19 -9.41 25.53 -54.39
N THR A 20 -9.06 26.80 -54.63
CA THR A 20 -8.74 27.76 -53.55
C THR A 20 -9.97 28.62 -53.29
N LEU A 21 -10.50 28.59 -52.08
CA LEU A 21 -11.70 29.35 -51.69
C LEU A 21 -11.34 30.26 -50.51
N GLY A 22 -11.79 31.52 -50.54
CA GLY A 22 -11.45 32.51 -49.51
C GLY A 22 -12.17 32.31 -48.18
N SER A 23 -13.49 32.08 -48.21
CA SER A 23 -14.29 31.72 -47.03
C SER A 23 -15.46 30.86 -47.52
N THR A 24 -15.57 29.63 -47.01
CA THR A 24 -16.53 28.66 -47.57
C THR A 24 -17.25 27.91 -46.48
N ASN A 25 -18.59 27.88 -46.56
CA ASN A 25 -19.40 26.89 -45.85
C ASN A 25 -19.65 25.73 -46.82
N ILE A 26 -19.13 24.55 -46.51
CA ILE A 26 -19.47 23.32 -47.24
C ILE A 26 -20.68 22.70 -46.55
N ILE A 27 -21.85 22.83 -47.17
CA ILE A 27 -23.11 22.24 -46.68
C ILE A 27 -23.34 20.96 -47.49
N SER A 28 -23.34 19.81 -46.82
CA SER A 28 -23.65 18.51 -47.42
C SER A 28 -24.98 17.99 -46.86
N THR A 29 -25.88 17.56 -47.75
CA THR A 29 -27.12 16.86 -47.35
C THR A 29 -26.91 15.35 -47.16
N GLY A 30 -25.70 14.85 -47.38
CA GLY A 30 -25.29 13.45 -47.18
C GLY A 30 -23.92 13.33 -46.50
N ALA A 31 -23.27 12.16 -46.58
CA ALA A 31 -21.91 12.00 -46.10
C ALA A 31 -20.94 12.87 -46.93
N LEU A 32 -20.25 13.81 -46.30
CA LEU A 32 -19.18 14.57 -46.93
C LEU A 32 -17.93 13.69 -46.96
N THR A 33 -17.69 13.02 -48.09
CA THR A 33 -16.48 12.22 -48.30
C THR A 33 -15.38 13.08 -48.91
N ILE A 34 -14.35 13.40 -48.12
CA ILE A 34 -13.14 14.07 -48.60
C ILE A 34 -12.04 13.02 -48.69
N THR A 35 -11.78 12.53 -49.91
CA THR A 35 -10.72 11.55 -50.19
C THR A 35 -9.55 12.23 -50.89
N GLY A 36 -8.37 12.20 -50.27
CA GLY A 36 -7.11 12.52 -50.94
C GLY A 36 -6.39 11.23 -51.39
N ALA A 37 -5.75 11.26 -52.56
CA ALA A 37 -4.91 10.16 -53.04
C ALA A 37 -3.55 10.04 -52.29
N GLY A 38 -3.36 10.79 -51.19
CA GLY A 38 -2.14 10.82 -50.36
C GLY A 38 -2.37 11.52 -49.00
N ASN A 39 -1.29 11.71 -48.22
CA ASN A 39 -1.32 12.38 -46.90
C ASN A 39 -2.01 13.74 -47.02
N SER A 40 -3.25 13.83 -46.52
CA SER A 40 -4.05 15.05 -46.53
C SER A 40 -3.79 15.80 -45.22
N THR A 41 -2.90 16.78 -45.25
CA THR A 41 -2.62 17.66 -44.10
C THR A 41 -3.69 18.73 -44.01
N TRP A 42 -4.46 18.74 -42.91
CA TRP A 42 -5.41 19.79 -42.60
C TRP A 42 -4.76 20.79 -41.64
N ASP A 43 -3.97 21.71 -42.19
CA ASP A 43 -3.36 22.81 -41.42
C ASP A 43 -4.41 23.91 -41.22
N LEU A 44 -4.85 24.08 -39.98
CA LEU A 44 -5.85 25.07 -39.61
C LEU A 44 -5.22 26.44 -39.35
N GLY A 45 -3.89 26.56 -39.33
CA GLY A 45 -3.22 27.77 -38.85
C GLY A 45 -3.45 28.02 -37.35
N SER A 46 -2.77 29.03 -36.80
CA SER A 46 -2.91 29.39 -35.39
C SER A 46 -4.28 30.01 -35.10
N GLY A 47 -4.91 29.58 -33.98
CA GLY A 47 -6.15 30.17 -33.47
C GLY A 47 -7.47 29.59 -34.02
N ASN A 48 -7.42 28.61 -34.91
CA ASN A 48 -8.60 27.93 -35.45
C ASN A 48 -8.93 26.62 -34.71
N ILE A 49 -10.21 26.28 -34.61
CA ILE A 49 -10.71 25.08 -33.90
C ILE A 49 -11.22 24.07 -34.92
N LEU A 50 -10.69 22.84 -34.90
CA LEU A 50 -11.33 21.70 -35.54
C LEU A 50 -12.44 21.16 -34.65
N SER A 51 -13.69 21.47 -34.98
CA SER A 51 -14.85 20.87 -34.31
C SER A 51 -15.36 19.67 -35.11
N LEU A 52 -14.90 18.46 -34.75
CA LEU A 52 -15.53 17.23 -35.18
C LEU A 52 -16.67 16.92 -34.18
N GLN A 53 -17.89 17.27 -34.54
CA GLN A 53 -19.08 17.01 -33.71
C GLN A 53 -20.02 16.10 -34.49
N THR A 54 -20.42 14.98 -33.90
CA THR A 54 -21.54 14.20 -34.43
C THR A 54 -22.83 14.75 -33.82
N THR A 55 -23.88 14.93 -34.62
CA THR A 55 -25.12 15.58 -34.16
C THR A 55 -26.02 14.66 -33.31
N ASN A 56 -25.61 13.43 -32.99
CA ASN A 56 -26.41 12.46 -32.24
C ASN A 56 -25.55 11.38 -31.55
N ASN A 57 -24.52 11.75 -30.78
CA ASN A 57 -23.70 10.78 -30.01
C ASN A 57 -23.00 9.68 -30.85
N GLY A 58 -22.92 9.83 -32.18
CA GLY A 58 -22.19 8.91 -33.05
C GLY A 58 -20.69 8.99 -32.73
N ALA A 59 -20.03 7.86 -32.51
CA ALA A 59 -18.59 7.85 -32.32
C ALA A 59 -17.89 8.43 -33.56
N ILE A 60 -16.86 9.25 -33.35
CA ILE A 60 -15.88 9.54 -34.40
C ILE A 60 -15.04 8.26 -34.54
N THR A 61 -15.49 7.35 -35.39
CA THR A 61 -14.78 6.11 -35.68
C THR A 61 -13.73 6.39 -36.75
N THR A 62 -12.54 6.81 -36.32
CA THR A 62 -11.34 6.68 -37.15
C THR A 62 -10.81 5.24 -37.00
N GLY A 63 -10.01 4.77 -37.95
CA GLY A 63 -9.31 3.47 -37.83
C GLY A 63 -8.31 3.44 -36.66
N THR A 64 -7.17 2.76 -36.82
CA THR A 64 -6.13 2.72 -35.78
C THR A 64 -5.51 4.10 -35.52
N GLY A 65 -5.97 4.80 -34.47
CA GLY A 65 -5.37 6.05 -33.96
C GLY A 65 -6.23 7.30 -34.15
N LEU A 66 -6.87 7.78 -33.08
CA LEU A 66 -7.74 8.96 -33.11
C LEU A 66 -6.96 10.29 -33.04
N PHE A 67 -5.91 10.39 -32.22
CA PHE A 67 -5.30 11.68 -31.87
C PHE A 67 -3.83 11.51 -31.48
N THR A 68 -2.88 11.90 -32.34
CA THR A 68 -1.47 12.08 -31.96
C THR A 68 -1.22 13.57 -31.69
N THR A 69 -1.19 13.98 -30.41
CA THR A 69 -0.89 15.37 -30.04
C THR A 69 0.60 15.52 -29.75
N GLY A 70 1.24 16.54 -30.31
CA GLY A 70 2.59 16.94 -29.91
C GLY A 70 2.65 17.59 -28.51
N GLY A 71 1.50 17.78 -27.86
CA GLY A 71 1.36 18.38 -26.53
C GLY A 71 0.22 17.75 -25.72
N SER A 72 -0.30 18.47 -24.73
CA SER A 72 -1.35 17.99 -23.83
C SER A 72 -2.68 17.75 -24.54
N LEU A 73 -3.31 16.61 -24.24
CA LEU A 73 -4.71 16.36 -24.56
C LEU A 73 -5.59 16.90 -23.42
N PHE A 74 -6.44 17.88 -23.71
CA PHE A 74 -7.39 18.43 -22.75
C PHE A 74 -8.78 17.82 -22.98
N VAL A 75 -9.27 17.05 -22.01
CA VAL A 75 -10.66 16.55 -22.02
C VAL A 75 -11.43 17.22 -20.90
N THR A 76 -12.48 17.97 -21.25
CA THR A 76 -13.29 18.77 -20.32
C THR A 76 -14.49 18.01 -19.75
N GLY A 77 -14.72 16.77 -20.19
CA GLY A 77 -15.80 15.88 -19.74
C GLY A 77 -15.30 14.51 -19.28
N ALA A 78 -16.23 13.61 -18.99
CA ALA A 78 -15.89 12.23 -18.61
C ALA A 78 -15.30 11.47 -19.80
N SER A 79 -14.09 10.93 -19.63
CA SER A 79 -13.44 10.02 -20.58
C SER A 79 -13.70 8.57 -20.18
N THR A 80 -13.98 7.69 -21.14
CA THR A 80 -14.04 6.24 -20.92
C THR A 80 -13.00 5.56 -21.80
N ILE A 81 -12.13 4.75 -21.20
CA ILE A 81 -11.15 3.91 -21.90
C ILE A 81 -11.58 2.47 -21.69
N THR A 82 -11.92 1.77 -22.78
CA THR A 82 -12.55 0.45 -22.70
C THR A 82 -11.57 -0.72 -22.68
N THR A 83 -10.28 -0.48 -22.95
CA THR A 83 -9.24 -1.52 -22.99
C THR A 83 -8.08 -1.19 -22.04
N SER A 84 -7.20 -0.27 -22.42
CA SER A 84 -6.04 0.10 -21.61
C SER A 84 -5.56 1.52 -21.93
N GLU A 85 -4.95 2.14 -20.92
CA GLU A 85 -4.24 3.40 -21.04
C GLU A 85 -2.76 3.15 -20.69
N THR A 86 -1.87 3.45 -21.63
CA THR A 86 -0.42 3.39 -21.39
C THR A 86 0.12 4.81 -21.26
N VAL A 87 0.26 5.29 -20.03
CA VAL A 87 0.82 6.61 -19.73
C VAL A 87 2.06 6.49 -18.86
N PRO A 88 3.10 7.32 -19.08
CA PRO A 88 4.27 7.33 -18.20
C PRO A 88 3.95 7.68 -16.76
N ILE A 89 2.94 8.54 -16.53
CA ILE A 89 2.53 9.00 -15.21
C ILE A 89 1.03 9.33 -15.17
N VAL A 90 0.39 9.00 -14.05
CA VAL A 90 -0.98 9.41 -13.70
C VAL A 90 -0.88 10.35 -12.49
N ILE A 91 -1.44 11.56 -12.58
CA ILE A 91 -1.36 12.59 -11.53
C ILE A 91 -2.77 13.07 -11.17
N GLY A 92 -3.06 13.24 -9.87
CA GLY A 92 -4.36 13.70 -9.36
C GLY A 92 -4.65 15.20 -9.49
N GLY A 93 -3.74 15.99 -10.07
CA GLY A 93 -3.85 17.44 -10.26
C GLY A 93 -2.54 18.19 -10.01
N ALA A 94 -2.57 19.52 -10.16
CA ALA A 94 -1.37 20.37 -10.10
C ALA A 94 -1.09 21.01 -8.72
N SER A 95 -2.02 20.91 -7.76
CA SER A 95 -1.85 21.44 -6.41
C SER A 95 -1.27 20.40 -5.46
N THR A 96 -0.56 20.85 -4.42
CA THR A 96 -0.08 19.98 -3.32
C THR A 96 -1.22 19.31 -2.53
N THR A 97 -2.46 19.76 -2.74
CA THR A 97 -3.68 19.19 -2.15
C THR A 97 -4.51 18.36 -3.13
N SER A 98 -4.06 18.20 -4.38
CA SER A 98 -4.78 17.43 -5.40
C SER A 98 -4.68 15.93 -5.12
N THR A 99 -5.83 15.23 -5.10
CA THR A 99 -5.89 13.78 -4.83
C THR A 99 -6.03 12.99 -6.12
N LEU A 100 -5.22 11.95 -6.30
CA LEU A 100 -5.49 10.90 -7.29
C LEU A 100 -6.48 9.91 -6.69
N THR A 101 -7.70 9.85 -7.23
CA THR A 101 -8.71 8.88 -6.77
C THR A 101 -8.81 7.74 -7.78
N LEU A 102 -8.43 6.54 -7.36
CA LEU A 102 -8.65 5.30 -8.12
C LEU A 102 -9.85 4.58 -7.50
N ARG A 103 -10.81 4.18 -8.35
CA ARG A 103 -12.02 3.46 -7.93
C ARG A 103 -12.27 2.34 -8.92
N SER A 104 -12.39 1.10 -8.42
CA SER A 104 -12.55 -0.08 -9.28
C SER A 104 -13.88 -0.09 -10.05
N THR A 105 -14.97 0.38 -9.43
CA THR A 105 -16.29 0.41 -10.06
C THR A 105 -17.18 1.55 -9.55
N SER A 106 -18.16 1.96 -10.35
CA SER A 106 -19.26 2.85 -9.93
C SER A 106 -20.42 2.11 -9.26
N GLY A 107 -20.46 0.78 -9.34
CA GLY A 107 -21.49 -0.07 -8.74
C GLY A 107 -21.24 -0.34 -7.26
N VAL A 108 -22.33 -0.49 -6.48
CA VAL A 108 -22.27 -0.87 -5.07
C VAL A 108 -22.27 -2.41 -4.98
N GLY A 109 -21.18 -3.03 -4.52
CA GLY A 109 -21.22 -4.41 -4.02
C GLY A 109 -20.98 -5.56 -5.01
N THR A 110 -20.16 -5.42 -6.05
CA THR A 110 -19.76 -6.57 -6.87
C THR A 110 -18.58 -7.31 -6.24
N THR A 111 -18.68 -8.63 -6.08
CA THR A 111 -17.54 -9.51 -5.81
C THR A 111 -16.49 -9.31 -6.91
N ASN A 112 -15.20 -9.24 -6.56
CA ASN A 112 -14.04 -9.12 -7.47
C ASN A 112 -13.84 -7.77 -8.21
N ALA A 113 -14.43 -6.67 -7.74
CA ALA A 113 -14.07 -5.32 -8.21
C ALA A 113 -12.87 -4.76 -7.43
N ASP A 114 -11.73 -5.41 -7.59
CA ASP A 114 -10.53 -5.10 -6.82
C ASP A 114 -9.69 -4.03 -7.55
N ILE A 115 -8.79 -3.37 -6.81
CA ILE A 115 -7.68 -2.60 -7.40
C ILE A 115 -6.44 -3.47 -7.29
N ILE A 116 -5.80 -3.77 -8.43
CA ILE A 116 -4.66 -4.67 -8.50
C ILE A 116 -3.43 -3.93 -9.02
N PHE A 117 -2.32 -4.04 -8.30
CA PHE A 117 -1.02 -3.51 -8.69
C PHE A 117 -0.11 -4.66 -9.13
N GLN A 118 0.18 -4.71 -10.43
CA GLN A 118 1.01 -5.72 -11.03
C GLN A 118 2.43 -5.21 -11.27
N THR A 119 3.40 -6.11 -11.19
CA THR A 119 4.83 -5.89 -11.41
C THR A 119 5.41 -7.06 -12.20
N GLY A 120 6.71 -7.02 -12.49
CA GLY A 120 7.40 -8.06 -13.25
C GLY A 120 7.17 -7.94 -14.76
N ASN A 121 7.72 -8.89 -15.52
CA ASN A 121 7.62 -8.90 -16.98
C ASN A 121 6.17 -9.07 -17.41
N ASN A 122 5.61 -8.05 -18.08
CA ASN A 122 4.22 -8.01 -18.54
C ASN A 122 3.17 -8.28 -17.42
N GLY A 123 3.41 -7.75 -16.22
CA GLY A 123 2.44 -7.84 -15.11
C GLY A 123 2.27 -9.25 -14.52
N ALA A 124 3.23 -10.14 -14.74
CA ALA A 124 3.17 -11.54 -14.29
C ALA A 124 3.03 -11.69 -12.76
N THR A 125 3.36 -10.66 -11.97
CA THR A 125 3.33 -10.69 -10.51
C THR A 125 2.34 -9.69 -9.96
N GLU A 126 1.32 -10.14 -9.25
CA GLU A 126 0.51 -9.27 -8.40
C GLU A 126 1.28 -8.91 -7.12
N ALA A 127 1.68 -7.64 -6.99
CA ALA A 127 2.44 -7.17 -5.84
C ALA A 127 1.52 -6.72 -4.69
N MET A 128 0.40 -6.10 -5.03
CA MET A 128 -0.57 -5.59 -4.06
C MET A 128 -1.98 -5.63 -4.65
N ARG A 129 -2.97 -5.87 -3.78
CA ARG A 129 -4.39 -5.76 -4.10
C ARG A 129 -5.14 -5.03 -3.00
N ILE A 130 -6.20 -4.34 -3.38
CA ILE A 130 -7.23 -3.84 -2.48
C ILE A 130 -8.55 -4.49 -2.90
N LEU A 131 -9.11 -5.32 -2.02
CA LEU A 131 -10.41 -5.95 -2.26
C LEU A 131 -11.53 -4.90 -2.27
N ASN A 132 -12.63 -5.19 -2.96
CA ASN A 132 -13.85 -4.38 -2.84
C ASN A 132 -14.39 -4.31 -1.39
N SER A 133 -13.99 -5.23 -0.51
CA SER A 133 -14.29 -5.17 0.94
C SER A 133 -13.42 -4.18 1.73
N GLY A 134 -12.40 -3.58 1.10
CA GLY A 134 -11.46 -2.65 1.71
C GLY A 134 -10.19 -3.29 2.29
N PHE A 135 -10.05 -4.62 2.21
CA PHE A 135 -8.86 -5.31 2.71
C PHE A 135 -7.69 -5.16 1.75
N VAL A 136 -6.51 -4.91 2.28
CA VAL A 136 -5.27 -4.72 1.54
C VAL A 136 -4.40 -5.97 1.65
N GLY A 137 -4.08 -6.59 0.51
CA GLY A 137 -3.12 -7.66 0.41
C GLY A 137 -1.80 -7.17 -0.19
N ILE A 138 -0.66 -7.51 0.42
CA ILE A 138 0.68 -7.32 -0.16
C ILE A 138 1.32 -8.70 -0.32
N GLY A 139 1.60 -9.10 -1.55
CA GLY A 139 2.11 -10.45 -1.88
C GLY A 139 1.10 -11.59 -1.68
N THR A 140 -0.17 -11.29 -1.38
CA THR A 140 -1.26 -12.27 -1.27
C THR A 140 -2.47 -11.81 -2.08
N ALA A 141 -3.09 -12.74 -2.81
CA ALA A 141 -4.31 -12.49 -3.59
C ALA A 141 -5.60 -12.66 -2.77
N ALA A 142 -5.50 -13.20 -1.55
CA ALA A 142 -6.64 -13.49 -0.67
C ALA A 142 -6.37 -12.97 0.75
N PRO A 143 -6.34 -11.64 0.96
CA PRO A 143 -6.09 -11.07 2.28
C PRO A 143 -7.17 -11.48 3.28
N GLY A 144 -6.75 -12.08 4.40
CA GLY A 144 -7.66 -12.55 5.47
C GLY A 144 -8.00 -11.51 6.54
N ALA A 145 -7.31 -10.35 6.51
CA ALA A 145 -7.49 -9.24 7.44
C ALA A 145 -7.41 -7.90 6.69
N ALA A 146 -7.70 -6.79 7.39
CA ALA A 146 -7.70 -5.45 6.81
C ALA A 146 -6.37 -5.08 6.13
N LEU A 147 -5.24 -5.54 6.67
CA LEU A 147 -3.93 -5.52 6.04
C LEU A 147 -3.28 -6.89 6.23
N ASP A 148 -3.03 -7.60 5.12
CA ASP A 148 -2.41 -8.91 5.10
C ASP A 148 -1.15 -8.87 4.21
N VAL A 149 0.00 -9.26 4.75
CA VAL A 149 1.28 -9.21 4.07
C VAL A 149 1.88 -10.61 4.06
N ALA A 150 1.99 -11.20 2.87
CA ALA A 150 2.70 -12.46 2.69
C ALA A 150 4.21 -12.20 2.68
N GLY A 151 4.82 -12.26 3.87
CA GLY A 151 6.25 -12.08 4.05
C GLY A 151 6.58 -11.21 5.25
N ASN A 152 7.82 -10.71 5.29
CA ASN A 152 8.28 -9.88 6.39
C ASN A 152 7.86 -8.43 6.19
N ILE A 153 7.35 -7.79 7.25
CA ILE A 153 7.12 -6.34 7.27
C ILE A 153 8.34 -5.66 7.87
N ARG A 154 8.92 -4.73 7.11
CA ARG A 154 9.98 -3.86 7.63
C ARG A 154 9.39 -2.56 8.12
N ILE A 155 9.49 -2.31 9.43
CA ILE A 155 9.08 -1.06 10.08
C ILE A 155 10.37 -0.35 10.52
N GLY A 156 10.86 0.64 9.76
CA GLY A 156 12.07 1.42 10.08
C GLY A 156 13.08 1.65 8.93
N THR A 157 14.13 2.44 9.18
CA THR A 157 15.16 2.83 8.19
C THR A 157 16.28 1.80 8.04
N THR A 158 17.16 1.97 7.05
CA THR A 158 18.22 0.99 6.72
C THR A 158 19.28 1.00 7.80
N GLY A 159 19.43 -0.14 8.51
CA GLY A 159 20.44 -0.33 9.55
C GLY A 159 19.92 -0.35 10.99
N ASN A 160 18.62 -0.19 11.23
CA ASN A 160 18.03 -0.38 12.56
C ASN A 160 16.65 -1.05 12.46
N THR A 161 16.59 -2.34 12.74
CA THR A 161 15.35 -3.12 12.89
C THR A 161 14.73 -2.82 14.25
N THR A 162 14.26 -1.59 14.48
CA THR A 162 13.36 -1.32 15.60
C THR A 162 11.98 -1.82 15.18
N VAL A 163 11.66 -3.09 15.48
CA VAL A 163 10.46 -3.72 14.93
C VAL A 163 9.18 -2.99 15.37
N TYR A 164 9.14 -2.30 16.53
CA TYR A 164 7.99 -1.50 16.94
C TYR A 164 8.39 -0.32 17.86
N LYS A 165 7.96 0.91 17.55
CA LYS A 165 7.93 2.05 18.48
C LYS A 165 6.48 2.47 18.68
N VAL A 166 5.88 2.11 19.82
CA VAL A 166 4.54 2.57 20.20
C VAL A 166 4.72 3.84 21.03
N ALA A 167 4.15 4.96 20.59
CA ALA A 167 4.29 6.25 21.29
C ALA A 167 3.54 6.28 22.63
N THR A 168 2.49 5.45 22.77
CA THR A 168 1.69 5.23 23.99
C THR A 168 0.94 3.88 23.87
N GLY A 169 1.09 2.96 24.85
CA GLY A 169 0.42 1.64 24.89
C GLY A 169 1.39 0.44 24.89
N ASP A 170 0.86 -0.75 25.19
CA ASP A 170 1.63 -2.01 25.20
C ASP A 170 1.72 -2.63 23.80
N LEU A 171 2.82 -3.34 23.53
CA LEU A 171 3.01 -4.12 22.32
C LEU A 171 2.41 -5.52 22.50
N TYR A 172 1.24 -5.77 21.92
CA TYR A 172 0.59 -7.08 21.98
C TYR A 172 1.15 -8.01 20.89
N PHE A 173 2.08 -8.89 21.25
CA PHE A 173 2.44 -10.05 20.44
C PHE A 173 1.45 -11.18 20.73
N GLY A 174 0.26 -11.11 20.12
CA GLY A 174 -0.78 -12.11 20.35
C GLY A 174 -0.35 -13.48 19.82
N THR A 175 -0.27 -14.47 20.71
CA THR A 175 -0.37 -15.87 20.29
C THR A 175 -1.86 -16.14 20.02
N ASN A 176 -2.22 -16.28 18.75
CA ASN A 176 -3.56 -16.74 18.36
C ASN A 176 -3.77 -18.14 19.01
N PRO A 177 -4.98 -18.56 19.46
CA PRO A 177 -5.21 -19.88 20.08
C PRO A 177 -4.99 -21.10 19.16
N VAL A 178 -4.32 -20.93 18.03
CA VAL A 178 -4.05 -21.93 17.02
C VAL A 178 -2.57 -21.87 16.61
N GLY A 179 -1.72 -22.50 17.42
CA GLY A 179 -0.31 -22.73 17.08
C GLY A 179 0.67 -22.12 18.07
N ASP A 180 1.70 -22.89 18.38
CA ASP A 180 2.87 -22.56 19.20
C ASP A 180 3.59 -21.33 18.63
N TYR A 181 3.39 -20.16 19.23
CA TYR A 181 4.11 -18.94 18.88
C TYR A 181 4.82 -18.37 20.10
N ASP A 182 5.99 -18.92 20.39
CA ASP A 182 6.92 -18.33 21.35
C ASP A 182 7.19 -16.84 21.08
N LEU A 183 7.34 -16.04 22.14
CA LEU A 183 8.03 -14.74 22.03
C LEU A 183 9.52 -14.95 22.31
N ARG A 184 10.37 -14.78 21.29
CA ARG A 184 11.81 -15.05 21.37
C ARG A 184 12.65 -13.79 21.12
N LEU A 185 13.60 -13.53 22.01
CA LEU A 185 14.71 -12.63 21.75
C LEU A 185 15.90 -13.45 21.26
N VAL A 186 16.27 -13.28 20.00
CA VAL A 186 17.35 -14.04 19.34
C VAL A 186 18.55 -13.13 19.08
N ALA A 187 19.76 -13.61 19.37
CA ALA A 187 20.99 -12.91 19.05
C ALA A 187 22.05 -13.90 18.57
N GLY A 188 22.67 -13.63 17.41
CA GLY A 188 23.67 -14.52 16.82
C GLY A 188 23.13 -15.91 16.46
N GLY A 189 21.84 -16.02 16.10
CA GLY A 189 21.19 -17.29 15.77
C GLY A 189 20.72 -18.14 16.95
N ALA A 190 21.03 -17.75 18.20
CA ALA A 190 20.58 -18.44 19.41
C ALA A 190 19.48 -17.66 20.14
N THR A 191 18.52 -18.38 20.73
CA THR A 191 17.51 -17.77 21.60
C THR A 191 18.13 -17.41 22.94
N ARG A 192 17.97 -16.16 23.36
CA ARG A 192 18.48 -15.62 24.60
C ARG A 192 17.41 -15.58 25.67
N ILE A 193 16.23 -15.09 25.32
CA ILE A 193 15.05 -15.06 26.18
C ILE A 193 13.89 -15.65 25.37
N LEU A 194 13.12 -16.51 26.03
CA LEU A 194 11.95 -17.19 25.52
C LEU A 194 10.78 -16.92 26.47
N LEU A 195 9.63 -16.54 25.95
CA LEU A 195 8.34 -16.80 26.59
C LEU A 195 7.68 -17.90 25.78
N ASP A 196 7.56 -19.06 26.39
CA ASP A 196 7.04 -20.27 25.77
C ASP A 196 5.53 -20.12 25.53
N GLY A 197 5.11 -20.22 24.26
CA GLY A 197 3.73 -19.97 23.86
C GLY A 197 2.74 -21.02 24.37
N ASN A 198 3.22 -22.22 24.70
CA ASN A 198 2.39 -23.35 25.11
C ASN A 198 2.23 -23.43 26.63
N THR A 199 3.28 -23.08 27.37
CA THR A 199 3.35 -23.27 28.83
C THR A 199 3.28 -21.94 29.59
N GLY A 200 3.64 -20.83 28.95
CA GLY A 200 3.72 -19.50 29.58
C GLY A 200 4.99 -19.29 30.41
N ASN A 201 5.92 -20.26 30.40
CA ASN A 201 7.17 -20.19 31.13
C ASN A 201 8.18 -19.26 30.43
N VAL A 202 8.96 -18.52 31.21
CA VAL A 202 10.05 -17.68 30.71
C VAL A 202 11.38 -18.43 30.82
N GLY A 203 12.04 -18.65 29.69
CA GLY A 203 13.40 -19.20 29.63
C GLY A 203 14.44 -18.11 29.38
N ILE A 204 15.55 -18.12 30.12
CA ILE A 204 16.75 -17.32 29.83
C ILE A 204 17.92 -18.28 29.66
N GLY A 205 18.50 -18.31 28.46
CA GLY A 205 19.59 -19.26 28.13
C GLY A 205 19.13 -20.70 27.91
N THR A 206 17.82 -20.96 27.90
CA THR A 206 17.19 -22.25 27.55
C THR A 206 16.01 -22.03 26.61
N THR A 207 15.75 -23.01 25.74
CA THR A 207 14.54 -23.05 24.89
C THR A 207 13.52 -24.08 25.37
N THR A 208 13.81 -24.75 26.48
CA THR A 208 12.93 -25.73 27.12
C THR A 208 12.91 -25.41 28.61
N PRO A 209 12.20 -24.36 29.03
CA PRO A 209 12.09 -24.03 30.45
C PRO A 209 11.54 -25.23 31.22
N ASN A 210 12.02 -25.44 32.45
CA ASN A 210 11.44 -26.43 33.33
C ASN A 210 9.94 -26.14 33.53
N ALA A 211 9.09 -27.13 33.26
CA ALA A 211 7.64 -27.00 33.36
C ALA A 211 7.14 -26.53 34.74
N ASN A 212 7.93 -26.77 35.80
CA ASN A 212 7.60 -26.36 37.16
C ASN A 212 8.10 -24.95 37.53
N ALA A 213 8.77 -24.23 36.63
CA ALA A 213 9.35 -22.92 36.90
C ALA A 213 8.79 -21.86 35.95
N ILE A 214 8.09 -20.85 36.49
CA ILE A 214 7.63 -19.72 35.67
C ILE A 214 8.79 -18.92 35.04
N LEU A 215 9.97 -18.96 35.68
CA LEU A 215 11.22 -18.41 35.17
C LEU A 215 12.33 -19.46 35.35
N ASP A 216 12.91 -19.90 34.25
CA ASP A 216 14.06 -20.80 34.20
C ASP A 216 15.27 -20.08 33.59
N VAL A 217 16.34 -19.96 34.38
CA VAL A 217 17.56 -19.25 33.99
C VAL A 217 18.72 -20.24 33.99
N THR A 218 19.19 -20.60 32.79
CA THR A 218 20.29 -21.56 32.61
C THR A 218 21.57 -20.84 32.18
N SER A 219 22.66 -21.07 32.91
CA SER A 219 24.00 -20.66 32.50
C SER A 219 25.07 -21.53 33.14
N THR A 220 26.14 -21.83 32.41
CA THR A 220 27.34 -22.51 32.92
C THR A 220 28.47 -21.54 33.29
N THR A 221 28.32 -20.25 32.96
CA THR A 221 29.39 -19.24 33.09
C THR A 221 28.97 -17.97 33.83
N LYS A 222 27.67 -17.81 34.13
CA LYS A 222 27.12 -16.64 34.84
C LYS A 222 26.22 -17.10 35.99
N ALA A 223 26.23 -16.35 37.08
CA ALA A 223 25.35 -16.57 38.22
C ALA A 223 24.14 -15.64 38.18
N PHE A 224 23.07 -16.03 38.87
CA PHE A 224 21.96 -15.14 39.16
C PHE A 224 22.35 -14.12 40.25
N MET A 225 22.11 -12.85 40.00
CA MET A 225 22.26 -11.78 40.99
C MET A 225 20.88 -11.27 41.38
N PRO A 226 20.34 -11.64 42.57
CA PRO A 226 19.08 -11.09 43.04
C PRO A 226 19.22 -9.58 43.33
N PRO A 227 18.11 -8.85 43.51
CA PRO A 227 18.14 -7.46 43.95
C PRO A 227 19.07 -7.26 45.14
N ARG A 228 19.95 -6.25 45.06
CA ARG A 228 20.97 -5.94 46.08
C ARG A 228 20.62 -4.64 46.77
N MET A 229 20.62 -4.63 48.10
CA MET A 229 20.27 -3.44 48.88
C MET A 229 20.86 -3.51 50.29
N THR A 230 20.92 -2.38 51.00
CA THR A 230 21.35 -2.32 52.41
C THR A 230 20.27 -2.82 53.36
N THR A 231 20.61 -3.05 54.64
CA THR A 231 19.61 -3.43 55.66
C THR A 231 18.50 -2.39 55.78
N THR A 232 18.85 -1.10 55.82
CA THR A 232 17.87 -0.01 55.88
C THR A 232 16.93 0.00 54.67
N GLN A 233 17.44 -0.26 53.46
CA GLN A 233 16.61 -0.32 52.24
C GLN A 233 15.70 -1.54 52.22
N ARG A 234 16.19 -2.70 52.67
CA ARG A 234 15.41 -3.94 52.80
C ARG A 234 14.23 -3.76 53.77
N ASP A 235 14.49 -3.14 54.92
CA ASP A 235 13.47 -2.91 55.94
C ASP A 235 12.46 -1.81 55.53
N ALA A 236 12.80 -1.02 54.51
CA ALA A 236 11.90 -0.03 53.91
C ALA A 236 11.01 -0.61 52.79
N ILE A 237 11.14 -1.89 52.43
CA ILE A 237 10.22 -2.54 51.49
C ILE A 237 8.83 -2.59 52.15
N ALA A 238 7.84 -1.93 51.54
CA ALA A 238 6.48 -1.89 52.04
C ALA A 238 5.76 -3.22 51.73
N SER A 239 5.06 -3.77 52.74
CA SER A 239 4.26 -5.01 52.63
C SER A 239 5.01 -6.16 51.95
N PRO A 240 6.18 -6.59 52.46
CA PRO A 240 6.93 -7.69 51.88
C PRO A 240 6.11 -8.99 51.90
N THR A 241 6.29 -9.83 50.87
CA THR A 241 5.58 -11.09 50.70
C THR A 241 6.52 -12.26 50.93
N ALA A 242 6.03 -13.31 51.60
CA ALA A 242 6.81 -14.53 51.83
C ALA A 242 7.38 -15.08 50.51
N GLY A 243 8.66 -15.46 50.53
CA GLY A 243 9.39 -15.96 49.36
C GLY A 243 10.19 -14.91 48.59
N MET A 244 10.13 -13.62 48.96
CA MET A 244 11.05 -12.62 48.41
C MET A 244 12.50 -12.95 48.77
N VAL A 245 13.41 -12.82 47.79
CA VAL A 245 14.84 -13.10 47.93
C VAL A 245 15.66 -11.87 47.53
N ILE A 246 16.56 -11.44 48.39
CA ILE A 246 17.47 -10.31 48.13
C ILE A 246 18.89 -10.64 48.62
N TYR A 247 19.88 -9.89 48.14
CA TYR A 247 21.22 -9.88 48.74
C TYR A 247 21.43 -8.61 49.57
N ASN A 248 21.61 -8.77 50.88
CA ASN A 248 21.85 -7.66 51.80
C ASN A 248 23.34 -7.29 51.80
N SER A 249 23.67 -6.11 51.27
CA SER A 249 25.04 -5.62 51.14
C SER A 249 25.64 -5.07 52.43
N SER A 250 24.84 -4.81 53.47
CA SER A 250 25.35 -4.43 54.80
C SER A 250 25.86 -5.64 55.57
N THR A 251 25.17 -6.78 55.44
CA THR A 251 25.53 -8.02 56.15
C THR A 251 26.27 -9.02 55.26
N ASN A 252 26.38 -8.76 53.95
CA ASN A 252 26.96 -9.64 52.94
C ASN A 252 26.33 -11.04 52.92
N LYS A 253 25.00 -11.10 53.06
CA LYS A 253 24.22 -12.36 53.09
C LYS A 253 23.01 -12.29 52.18
N LEU A 254 22.63 -13.44 51.64
CA LEU A 254 21.30 -13.61 51.05
C LEU A 254 20.27 -13.51 52.17
N ASN A 255 19.16 -12.81 51.93
CA ASN A 255 18.02 -12.80 52.83
C ASN A 255 16.78 -13.29 52.11
N VAL A 256 15.94 -14.04 52.84
CA VAL A 256 14.62 -14.49 52.41
C VAL A 256 13.59 -13.91 53.36
N TYR A 257 12.49 -13.39 52.82
CA TYR A 257 11.37 -12.96 53.65
C TYR A 257 10.42 -14.13 53.89
N THR A 258 10.15 -14.43 55.16
CA THR A 258 9.13 -15.39 55.60
C THR A 258 7.94 -14.60 56.15
N THR A 259 7.87 -14.44 57.47
CA THR A 259 7.14 -13.37 58.17
C THR A 259 8.07 -12.22 58.58
N THR A 260 9.37 -12.47 58.57
CA THR A 260 10.45 -11.50 58.82
C THR A 260 11.60 -11.76 57.84
N TRP A 261 12.53 -10.81 57.72
CA TRP A 261 13.75 -11.02 56.95
C TRP A 261 14.71 -11.94 57.69
N GLU A 262 15.01 -13.08 57.08
CA GLU A 262 15.94 -14.07 57.61
C GLU A 262 17.20 -14.11 56.75
N ALA A 263 18.36 -14.21 57.39
CA ALA A 263 19.62 -14.39 56.68
C ALA A 263 19.85 -15.87 56.38
N VAL A 264 20.15 -16.20 55.12
CA VAL A 264 20.58 -17.55 54.77
C VAL A 264 22.01 -17.73 55.25
N THR A 265 22.16 -18.59 56.24
CA THR A 265 23.45 -19.01 56.78
C THR A 265 23.79 -20.40 56.26
N SER A 266 25.08 -20.68 56.03
CA SER A 266 25.52 -22.06 55.81
C SER A 266 25.31 -22.87 57.08
N SER A 267 24.79 -24.09 56.94
CA SER A 267 24.83 -25.13 57.97
C SER A 267 26.25 -25.67 58.13
#